data_AF-A0A6B3DVI8-F1
#
_entry.id   AF-A0A6B3DVI8-F1
#
_cell.length_a   1.000
_cell.length_b   1.000
_cell.length_c   1.000
_cell.angle_alpha   90.00
_cell.angle_beta   90.00
_cell.angle_gamma   90.00
#
_symmetry.space_group_name_H-M   'P 1'
#
loop_
_entity.id
_entity.type
_entity.pdbx_description
1 polymer ?
#
loop_
_entity_poly.entity_id
_entity_poly.type
_entity_poly.pdbx_seq_one_letter_code
_entity_poly.pdbx_strand_id
1 'polypeptide(L)' 'MTQAPTPTADTVRRLVRTLLADGADTAAGPDVRPVAEDGGPWTWWVGARHVLRLAPDREAALRQRREL' A
#
# COMPACT_ATOMS: atom_id res chain seq x y z
N MET A 1 10.94 -17.80 7.62
CA MET A 1 9.77 -17.65 6.75
C MET A 1 8.57 -17.33 7.62
N THR A 2 8.17 -16.06 7.66
CA THR A 2 6.91 -15.65 8.26
C THR A 2 6.27 -14.74 7.23
N GLN A 3 5.43 -15.33 6.37
CA GLN A 3 4.72 -14.55 5.38
C GLN A 3 3.83 -13.57 6.14
N ALA A 4 4.01 -12.27 5.88
CA ALA A 4 3.12 -11.26 6.43
C ALA A 4 1.69 -11.57 5.98
N PRO A 5 0.68 -11.34 6.85
CA PRO A 5 -0.70 -11.54 6.45
C PRO A 5 -1.01 -10.67 5.24
N THR A 6 -1.81 -11.22 4.32
CA THR A 6 -2.28 -10.51 3.13
C THR A 6 -2.93 -9.19 3.55
N PRO A 7 -2.44 -8.04 3.10
CA PRO A 7 -2.95 -6.76 3.56
C PRO A 7 -4.35 -6.54 2.99
N THR A 8 -5.23 -6.02 3.84
CA THR A 8 -6.60 -5.65 3.47
C THR A 8 -6.70 -4.15 3.22
N ALA A 9 -7.73 -3.72 2.49
CA ALA A 9 -7.95 -2.31 2.20
C ALA A 9 -7.99 -1.43 3.47
N ASP A 10 -8.58 -1.91 4.56
CA ASP A 10 -8.64 -1.19 5.84
C ASP A 10 -7.25 -1.01 6.47
N THR A 11 -6.44 -2.07 6.47
CA THR A 11 -5.07 -2.02 7.01
C THR A 11 -4.21 -1.06 6.20
N VAL A 12 -4.33 -1.09 4.87
CA VAL A 12 -3.60 -0.17 3.99
C VAL A 12 -4.07 1.28 4.19
N ARG A 13 -5.38 1.52 4.30
CA ARG A 13 -5.93 2.87 4.56
C ARG A 13 -5.43 3.44 5.89
N ARG A 14 -5.35 2.62 6.94
CA ARG A 14 -4.75 3.01 8.23
C ARG A 14 -3.27 3.38 8.07
N LEU A 15 -2.49 2.55 7.38
CA LEU A 15 -1.07 2.80 7.12
C LEU A 15 -0.85 4.11 6.34
N VAL A 16 -1.60 4.32 5.27
CA VAL A 16 -1.51 5.52 4.44
C VAL A 16 -1.81 6.77 5.28
N ARG A 17 -2.84 6.74 6.14
CA ARG A 17 -3.16 7.84 7.04
C ARG A 17 -2.04 8.15 8.03
N THR A 18 -1.33 7.13 8.52
CA THR A 18 -0.19 7.32 9.42
C THR A 18 1.04 7.87 8.70
N LEU A 19 1.30 7.45 7.46
CA LEU A 19 2.47 7.85 6.69
C LEU A 19 2.31 9.21 6.01
N LEU A 20 1.09 9.54 5.57
CA LEU A 20 0.77 10.78 4.87
C LEU A 20 0.00 11.70 5.82
N ALA A 21 0.74 12.37 6.70
CA ALA A 21 0.18 13.27 7.72
C ALA A 21 -0.61 14.48 7.15
N ASP A 22 -0.47 14.78 5.86
CA ASP A 22 -0.94 16.04 5.24
C ASP A 22 -1.87 15.85 4.01
N GLY A 23 -2.07 14.61 3.54
CA GLY A 23 -2.60 14.37 2.19
C GLY A 23 -4.10 14.07 2.08
N ALA A 24 -4.84 14.01 3.18
CA ALA A 24 -6.22 13.55 3.17
C ALA A 24 -7.09 14.29 4.19
N ASP A 25 -7.17 15.61 4.02
CA ASP A 25 -8.12 16.50 4.70
C ASP A 25 -9.57 16.33 4.20
N THR A 26 -9.96 15.08 3.95
CA THR A 26 -11.36 14.70 3.80
C THR A 26 -11.72 13.82 4.99
N ALA A 27 -12.89 14.03 5.59
CA ALA A 27 -13.36 13.22 6.72
C ALA A 27 -13.33 11.69 6.43
N ALA A 28 -13.31 11.31 5.15
CA ALA A 28 -13.17 9.94 4.68
C ALA A 28 -11.71 9.45 4.51
N GLY A 29 -10.68 10.29 4.52
CA GLY A 29 -9.32 9.84 4.19
C GLY A 29 -9.15 9.46 2.71
N PRO A 30 -7.96 8.98 2.29
CA PRO A 30 -7.68 8.69 0.89
C PRO A 30 -8.42 7.43 0.43
N ASP A 31 -8.95 7.45 -0.80
CA ASP A 31 -9.49 6.27 -1.46
C ASP A 31 -8.38 5.25 -1.69
N VAL A 32 -8.56 4.01 -1.21
CA VAL A 32 -7.55 2.95 -1.30
C VAL A 32 -8.19 1.72 -1.92
N ARG A 33 -7.65 1.29 -3.05
CA ARG A 33 -8.20 0.19 -3.85
C ARG A 33 -7.07 -0.66 -4.46
N PRO A 34 -7.22 -1.99 -4.55
CA PRO A 34 -6.21 -2.85 -5.16
C PRO A 34 -6.03 -2.49 -6.65
N VAL A 35 -4.79 -2.56 -7.16
CA VAL A 35 -4.49 -2.20 -8.55
C VAL A 35 -5.07 -3.19 -9.56
N ALA A 36 -5.04 -4.48 -9.23
CA ALA A 36 -5.65 -5.57 -9.99
C ALA A 36 -5.81 -6.80 -9.10
N GLU A 37 -6.72 -7.72 -9.44
CA GLU A 37 -6.82 -9.03 -8.77
C GLU A 37 -5.54 -9.87 -8.98
N ASP A 38 -4.85 -9.65 -10.11
CA ASP A 38 -3.61 -10.33 -10.52
C ASP A 38 -2.32 -9.58 -10.12
N GLY A 39 -2.43 -8.31 -9.71
CA GLY A 39 -1.28 -7.44 -9.35
C GLY A 39 -0.61 -7.78 -8.01
N GLY A 40 -1.02 -8.91 -7.40
CA GLY A 40 -0.68 -9.34 -6.06
C GLY A 40 -1.32 -8.44 -4.99
N PRO A 41 -1.56 -8.96 -3.78
CA PRO A 41 -2.22 -8.20 -2.71
C PRO A 41 -1.37 -7.03 -2.18
N TRP A 42 -0.22 -6.76 -2.79
CA TRP A 42 0.78 -5.84 -2.30
C TRP A 42 0.82 -4.50 -3.05
N THR A 43 0.00 -4.32 -4.10
CA THR A 43 -0.02 -3.09 -4.92
C THR A 43 -1.39 -2.40 -4.86
N TRP A 44 -1.39 -1.13 -4.46
CA TRP A 44 -2.61 -0.36 -4.15
C TRP A 44 -2.60 1.02 -4.82
N TRP A 45 -3.73 1.43 -5.36
CA TRP A 45 -3.98 2.83 -5.70
C TRP A 45 -4.30 3.60 -4.41
N VAL A 46 -3.77 4.82 -4.32
CA VAL A 46 -4.05 5.79 -3.25
C VAL A 46 -4.51 7.10 -3.90
N GLY A 47 -5.79 7.39 -3.72
CA GLY A 47 -6.48 8.44 -4.45
C GLY A 47 -6.42 8.21 -5.96
N ALA A 48 -6.42 9.31 -6.72
CA ALA A 48 -6.51 9.24 -8.19
C ALA A 48 -5.17 9.04 -8.91
N ARG A 49 -4.02 9.16 -8.22
CA ARG A 49 -2.71 9.30 -8.88
C ARG A 49 -1.56 8.50 -8.28
N HIS A 50 -1.65 8.11 -7.01
CA HIS A 50 -0.51 7.52 -6.31
C HIS A 50 -0.64 6.00 -6.26
N VAL A 51 0.50 5.31 -6.34
CA VAL A 51 0.59 3.86 -6.16
C VAL A 51 1.42 3.58 -4.93
N LEU A 52 0.87 2.79 -4.01
CA LEU A 52 1.57 2.23 -2.86
C LEU A 52 1.95 0.77 -3.16
N ARG A 53 3.24 0.47 -3.08
CA ARG A 53 3.77 -0.90 -3.12
C ARG A 53 4.22 -1.31 -1.74
N LEU A 54 3.61 -2.38 -1.23
CA LEU A 54 4.02 -3.06 -0.01
C LEU A 54 4.97 -4.20 -0.38
N ALA A 55 5.88 -4.51 0.52
CA ALA A 55 6.72 -5.69 0.42
C ALA A 55 6.28 -6.68 1.50
N PRO A 56 6.08 -7.97 1.17
CA PRO A 56 5.72 -8.98 2.17
C PRO A 56 6.82 -9.19 3.21
N ASP A 57 8.08 -8.97 2.81
CA ASP A 57 9.27 -9.21 3.62
C ASP A 57 10.38 -8.22 3.28
N ARG A 58 11.38 -8.15 4.16
CA ARG A 58 12.56 -7.29 4.00
C ARG A 58 13.31 -7.56 2.69
N GLU A 59 13.44 -8.83 2.30
CA GLU A 59 14.09 -9.24 1.04
C GLU A 59 13.37 -8.67 -0.19
N ALA A 60 12.03 -8.72 -0.19
CA ALA A 60 11.21 -8.14 -1.25
C ALA A 60 11.32 -6.62 -1.29
N ALA A 61 11.43 -5.96 -0.13
CA ALA A 61 11.66 -4.52 -0.07
C ALA A 61 13.01 -4.12 -0.68
N LEU A 62 14.07 -4.90 -0.40
CA LEU A 62 15.39 -4.67 -0.98
C LEU A 62 15.39 -4.87 -2.50
N ARG A 63 14.66 -5.87 -3.00
CA ARG A 63 14.49 -6.09 -4.44
C ARG A 63 13.77 -4.90 -5.09
N GLN A 64 12.60 -4.51 -4.57
CA GLN A 64 11.81 -3.40 -5.12
C GLN A 64 12.64 -2.10 -5.20
N ARG A 65 13.47 -1.82 -4.20
CA ARG A 65 14.32 -0.62 -4.18
C ARG A 65 15.43 -0.61 -5.24
N ARG A 66 15.81 -1.77 -5.78
CA ARG A 66 16.80 -1.87 -6.86
C ARG A 66 16.18 -1.69 -8.25
N GLU A 67 14.85 -1.76 -8.34
CA GLU A 67 14.08 -1.66 -9.57
C GLU A 67 13.49 -0.25 -9.78
N LEU A 68 13.78 0.69 -8.88
CA LEU A 68 13.43 2.11 -8.93
C LEU A 68 14.66 2.93 -9.33
#